data_AF-A0A3L6NC74-F1
#
_entry.id   AF-A0A3L6NC74-F1
#
_cell.length_a   1.000
_cell.length_b   1.000
_cell.length_c   1.000
_cell.angle_alpha   90.00
_cell.angle_beta   90.00
_cell.angle_gamma   90.00
#
_symmetry.space_group_name_H-M   'P 1'
#
loop_
_entity.id
_entity.type
_entity.pdbx_description
1 polymer ?
#
loop_
_entity_poly.entity_id
_entity_poly.type
_entity_poly.pdbx_seq_one_letter_code
_entity_poly.pdbx_strand_id
1 'polypeptide(L)'
;MSSEGTSQAAATDSASGPGPRQSRTPDPPTDSDHEPPDSGRQPTQVTQSQSSSANTSRHRDVAPRDFVRLFQCQICSLPLDEPISLPCGKSLCRRCLPGTHMRANITYPAAPERLRGFKCPFEDCNKEHAIGDCAVDVVLNKTAQHVREEIERFKNESSTTELATKVMWPDPWAAAGVSSMRDDDEAYTKVIPGGKVIATYRLAEEGDLSYEADICYDEITLATPSPPPDADDTGLVRKAQDATRAEMDCQVCYALFYDPLTTSCGHTFCRSCLHRILDHSRYCPICRRPLAISPLLSQTSSPSNQTIKRIIETFWLEEVNARKEALDAERVAQMQDYDLALFVCTLSFPQMPTFLHIFEPRYRLMIRRALEGDHTFGMVIPKRPQHAGDANFHELGTLLRIVNVQFFPDGRSLIETVGLSRFRVLEHSYLDGYIVGKTERIDDVSLEDEEAAEAAEATPIETEDQQQPMQAMDTVKEPTEPTPTSPLPRSDSSSPHIPTSVTEIDSMSTQSLMHYASSFVARMRQQSVPWLTERMLTIYGDCPEDPAIFPWWFASMLPVKDIEKYRLLGTSSVRERLKICCTWIVEWETSRWTITTRR
;
A
#
# COMPACT_ATOMS: atom_id res chain seq x y z
N MET A 1 36.22 -36.97 -35.66
CA MET A 1 36.79 -38.12 -34.94
C MET A 1 35.86 -38.34 -33.74
N SER A 2 34.72 -39.02 -33.94
CA SER A 2 34.55 -40.48 -33.84
C SER A 2 34.81 -40.93 -32.40
N SER A 3 33.92 -41.56 -31.62
CA SER A 3 32.90 -42.60 -31.91
C SER A 3 32.02 -42.73 -30.63
N GLU A 4 30.69 -42.70 -30.73
CA GLU A 4 29.74 -43.84 -30.83
C GLU A 4 29.52 -44.68 -29.58
N GLY A 5 28.22 -44.93 -29.32
CA GLY A 5 27.67 -45.79 -28.27
C GLY A 5 26.14 -45.84 -28.38
N THR A 6 25.65 -46.44 -29.46
CA THR A 6 24.25 -46.62 -29.83
C THR A 6 23.63 -47.85 -29.16
N SER A 7 22.35 -47.79 -28.79
CA SER A 7 21.47 -48.96 -28.81
C SER A 7 20.03 -48.55 -29.14
N GLN A 8 19.62 -48.88 -30.37
CA GLN A 8 18.25 -48.89 -30.90
C GLN A 8 17.64 -50.29 -30.78
N ALA A 9 16.32 -50.36 -30.66
CA ALA A 9 15.41 -51.26 -31.41
C ALA A 9 13.96 -50.78 -31.13
N ALA A 10 13.28 -50.10 -32.06
CA ALA A 10 12.48 -50.64 -33.20
C ALA A 10 11.13 -51.22 -32.74
N ALA A 11 10.00 -50.49 -32.95
CA ALA A 11 9.13 -50.48 -34.15
C ALA A 11 8.23 -51.75 -34.19
N THR A 12 6.92 -51.71 -34.43
CA THR A 12 6.20 -51.15 -35.60
C THR A 12 4.67 -51.15 -35.37
N ASP A 13 3.99 -50.17 -35.99
CA ASP A 13 2.75 -50.22 -36.80
C ASP A 13 1.50 -51.01 -36.33
N SER A 14 0.25 -50.68 -36.67
CA SER A 14 -0.48 -49.58 -37.30
C SER A 14 -1.93 -50.11 -37.45
N ALA A 15 -2.96 -49.24 -37.41
CA ALA A 15 -4.23 -49.31 -38.17
C ALA A 15 -5.51 -48.91 -37.40
N SER A 16 -6.09 -47.79 -37.87
CA SER A 16 -7.50 -47.69 -38.35
C SER A 16 -8.69 -47.64 -37.37
N GLY A 17 -9.15 -46.41 -37.08
CA GLY A 17 -10.55 -45.86 -37.02
C GLY A 17 -11.68 -46.61 -36.28
N PRO A 18 -12.93 -46.07 -36.23
CA PRO A 18 -13.44 -44.74 -36.56
C PRO A 18 -14.15 -44.02 -35.38
N GLY A 19 -14.44 -42.72 -35.52
CA GLY A 19 -15.20 -41.92 -34.54
C GLY A 19 -16.72 -42.03 -34.67
N PRO A 20 -17.46 -41.60 -33.63
CA PRO A 20 -18.73 -40.89 -33.80
C PRO A 20 -18.90 -39.78 -32.72
N ARG A 21 -19.86 -38.85 -32.69
CA ARG A 21 -20.87 -38.29 -33.59
C ARG A 21 -21.37 -37.04 -32.85
N GLN A 22 -21.54 -35.93 -33.55
CA GLN A 22 -22.23 -34.74 -33.05
C GLN A 22 -23.75 -34.97 -33.05
N SER A 23 -24.45 -34.56 -31.99
CA SER A 23 -25.91 -34.56 -31.90
C SER A 23 -26.46 -33.13 -32.02
N ARG A 24 -27.46 -32.99 -32.88
CA ARG A 24 -28.16 -31.74 -33.26
C ARG A 24 -29.66 -31.87 -32.93
N THR A 25 -30.29 -30.72 -32.67
CA THR A 25 -31.73 -30.33 -32.81
C THR A 25 -32.73 -30.83 -31.74
N PRO A 26 -33.90 -30.16 -31.50
CA PRO A 26 -34.65 -29.22 -32.39
C PRO A 26 -35.35 -27.98 -31.75
N ASP A 27 -35.83 -27.06 -32.60
CA ASP A 27 -36.94 -26.08 -32.38
C ASP A 27 -38.20 -26.57 -33.17
N PRO A 28 -39.44 -25.99 -33.12
CA PRO A 28 -40.16 -25.09 -32.18
C PRO A 28 -41.55 -25.67 -31.76
N PRO A 29 -42.54 -24.87 -31.24
CA PRO A 29 -43.56 -24.28 -32.13
C PRO A 29 -44.11 -22.89 -31.73
N THR A 30 -44.75 -22.24 -32.70
CA THR A 30 -45.57 -21.02 -32.64
C THR A 30 -47.05 -21.34 -32.40
N ASP A 31 -47.78 -20.55 -31.59
CA ASP A 31 -49.10 -20.01 -31.99
C ASP A 31 -49.64 -18.88 -31.08
N SER A 32 -50.04 -17.82 -31.79
CA SER A 32 -51.10 -16.80 -31.67
C SER A 32 -51.95 -16.53 -30.40
N ASP A 33 -52.24 -15.22 -30.27
CA ASP A 33 -53.48 -14.54 -29.84
C ASP A 33 -53.83 -14.38 -28.34
N HIS A 34 -53.66 -13.15 -27.82
CA HIS A 34 -54.77 -12.36 -27.27
C HIS A 34 -54.36 -10.90 -26.94
N GLU A 35 -55.10 -9.95 -27.51
CA GLU A 35 -55.11 -8.50 -27.21
C GLU A 35 -56.37 -8.16 -26.34
N PRO A 36 -56.59 -6.90 -25.86
CA PRO A 36 -56.40 -6.42 -24.48
C PRO A 36 -57.72 -6.15 -23.70
N PRO A 37 -57.70 -5.56 -22.48
CA PRO A 37 -57.95 -4.10 -22.41
C PRO A 37 -57.27 -3.30 -21.26
N ASP A 38 -56.95 -2.05 -21.62
CA ASP A 38 -57.24 -0.75 -20.97
C ASP A 38 -56.75 -0.33 -19.56
N SER A 39 -56.15 0.85 -19.58
CA SER A 39 -56.13 1.95 -18.60
C SER A 39 -55.24 1.91 -17.35
N GLY A 40 -54.34 2.90 -17.26
CA GLY A 40 -54.15 3.65 -16.01
C GLY A 40 -52.72 3.94 -15.55
N ARG A 41 -52.29 5.19 -15.82
CA ARG A 41 -51.29 6.02 -15.07
C ARG A 41 -49.78 5.75 -15.27
N GLN A 42 -49.19 6.59 -16.13
CA GLN A 42 -47.78 7.02 -16.07
C GLN A 42 -47.55 8.06 -14.95
N PRO A 43 -46.36 8.08 -14.32
CA PRO A 43 -45.80 9.26 -13.68
C PRO A 43 -44.87 10.02 -14.65
N THR A 44 -45.36 11.18 -15.09
CA THR A 44 -44.66 12.45 -15.42
C THR A 44 -43.14 12.42 -15.68
N GLN A 45 -42.78 12.63 -16.95
CA GLN A 45 -41.51 13.21 -17.37
C GLN A 45 -41.45 14.69 -16.96
N VAL A 46 -40.41 15.08 -16.22
CA VAL A 46 -40.05 16.49 -16.02
C VAL A 46 -39.18 16.92 -17.18
N THR A 47 -39.78 17.68 -18.09
CA THR A 47 -39.11 18.41 -19.17
C THR A 47 -38.25 19.52 -18.55
N GLN A 48 -36.93 19.35 -18.55
CA GLN A 48 -36.02 20.47 -18.32
C GLN A 48 -35.74 21.15 -19.66
N SER A 49 -36.36 22.33 -19.79
CA SER A 49 -36.09 23.34 -20.79
C SER A 49 -34.61 23.70 -20.82
N GLN A 50 -33.99 23.49 -21.98
CA GLN A 50 -32.67 23.99 -22.33
C GLN A 50 -32.66 25.51 -22.23
N SER A 51 -31.88 26.04 -21.29
CA SER A 51 -31.38 27.41 -21.35
C SER A 51 -29.93 27.35 -21.82
N SER A 52 -29.74 27.73 -23.08
CA SER A 52 -28.45 27.99 -23.69
C SER A 52 -27.74 29.10 -22.91
N SER A 53 -26.87 28.73 -22.00
CA SER A 53 -25.90 29.63 -21.38
C SER A 53 -24.50 29.19 -21.81
N ALA A 54 -23.74 30.18 -22.30
CA ALA A 54 -22.49 30.01 -23.00
C ALA A 54 -21.44 29.26 -22.18
N ASN A 55 -20.79 28.30 -22.84
CA ASN A 55 -19.75 27.42 -22.31
C ASN A 55 -18.39 28.14 -22.27
N THR A 56 -18.29 29.27 -21.55
CA THR A 56 -17.08 30.09 -21.43
C THR A 56 -16.48 29.94 -20.04
N SER A 57 -15.84 28.80 -19.76
CA SER A 57 -14.89 28.62 -18.65
C SER A 57 -14.35 27.18 -18.62
N ARG A 58 -13.40 26.85 -19.50
CA ARG A 58 -12.66 25.55 -19.44
C ARG A 58 -11.14 25.70 -19.51
N HIS A 59 -10.63 26.90 -19.71
CA HIS A 59 -9.20 27.13 -19.94
C HIS A 59 -8.68 28.10 -18.89
N ARG A 60 -7.64 27.67 -18.19
CA ARG A 60 -6.89 28.49 -17.24
C ARG A 60 -5.89 29.32 -18.03
N ASP A 61 -5.78 30.61 -17.73
CA ASP A 61 -4.74 31.45 -18.33
C ASP A 61 -3.38 30.97 -17.81
N VAL A 62 -2.58 30.36 -18.70
CA VAL A 62 -1.22 29.91 -18.40
C VAL A 62 -0.26 31.01 -18.84
N ALA A 63 0.56 31.51 -17.90
CA ALA A 63 1.55 32.52 -18.22
C ALA A 63 2.52 32.00 -19.31
N PRO A 64 2.93 32.83 -20.29
CA PRO A 64 3.78 32.39 -21.40
C PRO A 64 5.08 31.71 -20.95
N ARG A 65 5.68 32.21 -19.85
CA ARG A 65 6.90 31.64 -19.28
C ARG A 65 6.68 30.23 -18.71
N ASP A 66 5.59 30.04 -17.99
CA ASP A 66 5.23 28.77 -17.38
C ASP A 66 4.91 27.72 -18.45
N PHE A 67 4.19 28.12 -19.50
CA PHE A 67 3.94 27.27 -20.66
C PHE A 67 5.24 26.76 -21.29
N VAL A 68 6.19 27.64 -21.61
CA VAL A 68 7.48 27.23 -22.18
C VAL A 68 8.27 26.35 -21.19
N ARG A 69 8.21 26.64 -19.89
CA ARG A 69 8.88 25.86 -18.82
C ARG A 69 8.37 24.41 -18.73
N LEU A 70 7.13 24.13 -19.12
CA LEU A 70 6.60 22.76 -19.17
C LEU A 70 7.39 21.86 -20.13
N PHE A 71 7.90 22.45 -21.22
CA PHE A 71 8.57 21.75 -22.31
C PHE A 71 10.07 22.08 -22.40
N GLN A 72 10.64 22.62 -21.33
CA GLN A 72 12.05 23.00 -21.24
C GLN A 72 12.82 21.99 -20.38
N CYS A 73 14.02 21.60 -20.80
CA CYS A 73 14.89 20.72 -20.03
C CYS A 73 15.55 21.47 -18.88
N GLN A 74 15.48 20.93 -17.66
CA GLN A 74 16.15 21.50 -16.48
C GLN A 74 17.68 21.48 -16.55
N ILE A 75 18.27 20.64 -17.39
CA ILE A 75 19.73 20.47 -17.47
C ILE A 75 20.35 21.39 -18.52
N CYS A 76 19.85 21.36 -19.76
CA CYS A 76 20.38 22.21 -20.83
C CYS A 76 19.61 23.52 -21.02
N SER A 77 18.48 23.73 -20.34
CA SER A 77 17.58 24.87 -20.53
C SER A 77 16.99 25.03 -21.94
N LEU A 78 17.25 24.10 -22.86
CA LEU A 78 16.67 24.09 -24.20
C LEU A 78 15.29 23.39 -24.19
N PRO A 79 14.45 23.58 -25.22
CA PRO A 79 13.26 22.76 -25.42
C PRO A 79 13.58 21.26 -25.39
N LEU A 80 12.67 20.48 -24.83
CA LEU A 80 12.81 19.03 -24.71
C LEU A 80 13.00 18.41 -26.09
N ASP A 81 14.04 17.58 -26.19
CA ASP A 81 14.43 16.87 -27.40
C ASP A 81 14.88 15.46 -27.02
N GLU A 82 14.21 14.46 -27.58
CA GLU A 82 14.26 13.05 -27.15
C GLU A 82 14.28 12.91 -25.61
N PRO A 83 13.23 13.35 -24.90
CA PRO A 83 13.18 13.31 -23.44
C PRO A 83 13.30 11.87 -22.93
N ILE A 84 14.12 11.68 -21.90
CA ILE A 84 14.34 10.44 -21.18
C ILE A 84 13.83 10.62 -19.77
N SER A 85 12.94 9.72 -19.36
CA SER A 85 12.45 9.65 -17.99
C SER A 85 13.37 8.77 -17.15
N LEU A 86 13.80 9.30 -16.01
CA LEU A 86 14.69 8.66 -15.06
C LEU A 86 13.90 7.87 -14.01
N PRO A 87 14.50 6.84 -13.39
CA PRO A 87 13.86 6.10 -12.29
C PRO A 87 13.45 6.95 -11.08
N CYS A 88 14.00 8.17 -10.94
CA CYS A 88 13.61 9.13 -9.91
C CYS A 88 12.38 9.97 -10.27
N GLY A 89 11.73 9.73 -11.42
CA GLY A 89 10.52 10.44 -11.85
C GLY A 89 10.80 11.76 -12.58
N LYS A 90 12.07 12.13 -12.75
CA LYS A 90 12.48 13.34 -13.49
C LYS A 90 12.79 13.04 -14.94
N SER A 91 12.71 14.06 -15.79
CA SER A 91 12.93 13.94 -17.23
C SER A 91 13.99 14.93 -17.71
N LEU A 92 14.84 14.50 -18.64
CA LEU A 92 15.86 15.33 -19.29
C LEU A 92 16.04 14.95 -20.76
N CYS A 93 16.64 15.79 -21.58
CA CYS A 93 16.94 15.43 -22.97
C CYS A 93 17.98 14.31 -23.04
N ARG A 94 17.92 13.45 -24.06
CA ARG A 94 18.91 12.38 -24.26
C ARG A 94 20.37 12.85 -24.20
N ARG A 95 20.67 13.99 -24.84
CA ARG A 95 21.99 14.63 -24.83
C ARG A 95 22.45 15.15 -23.47
N CYS A 96 21.53 15.31 -22.52
CA CYS A 96 21.81 15.74 -21.16
C CYS A 96 22.09 14.57 -20.20
N LEU A 97 22.05 13.32 -20.69
CA LEU A 97 22.51 12.18 -19.90
C LEU A 97 24.01 12.34 -19.61
N PRO A 98 24.42 12.30 -18.33
CA PRO A 98 25.84 12.38 -17.97
C PRO A 98 26.66 11.22 -18.54
N GLY A 99 27.98 11.40 -18.54
CA GLY A 99 28.92 10.33 -18.87
C GLY A 99 28.67 9.08 -18.01
N THR A 100 28.60 7.92 -18.65
CA THR A 100 28.30 6.65 -17.97
C THR A 100 29.57 5.89 -17.60
N HIS A 101 29.57 5.30 -16.42
CA HIS A 101 30.65 4.50 -15.86
C HIS A 101 30.19 3.09 -15.53
N MET A 102 31.14 2.18 -15.33
CA MET A 102 30.85 0.85 -14.80
C MET A 102 30.48 0.94 -13.32
N ARG A 103 29.38 0.30 -12.96
CA ARG A 103 28.87 0.29 -11.59
C ARG A 103 29.58 -0.82 -10.81
N ALA A 104 30.40 -0.44 -9.83
CA ALA A 104 31.13 -1.40 -9.01
C ALA A 104 30.18 -2.14 -8.04
N ASN A 105 30.46 -3.41 -7.74
CA ASN A 105 29.74 -4.23 -6.75
C ASN A 105 28.25 -4.51 -7.06
N ILE A 106 27.82 -4.42 -8.32
CA ILE A 106 26.46 -4.80 -8.74
C ILE A 106 26.54 -6.10 -9.54
N THR A 107 26.17 -7.20 -8.90
CA THR A 107 26.18 -8.55 -9.50
C THR A 107 24.80 -9.01 -9.96
N TYR A 108 23.73 -8.29 -9.59
CA TYR A 108 22.36 -8.66 -9.93
C TYR A 108 21.47 -7.45 -10.28
N PRO A 109 20.63 -7.57 -11.33
CA PRO A 109 20.68 -8.57 -12.38
C PRO A 109 21.85 -8.30 -13.33
N ALA A 110 22.54 -9.36 -13.75
CA ALA A 110 23.73 -9.30 -14.59
C ALA A 110 23.41 -9.04 -16.08
N ALA A 111 22.77 -7.91 -16.37
CA ALA A 111 22.51 -7.45 -17.73
C ALA A 111 23.55 -6.39 -18.15
N PRO A 112 24.18 -6.48 -19.34
CA PRO A 112 25.20 -5.51 -19.79
C PRO A 112 24.74 -4.05 -19.70
N GLU A 113 23.49 -3.78 -20.08
CA GLU A 113 22.85 -2.46 -20.02
C GLU A 113 22.69 -1.92 -18.59
N ARG A 114 22.68 -2.79 -17.57
CA ARG A 114 22.53 -2.40 -16.15
C ARG A 114 23.84 -2.32 -15.38
N LEU A 115 24.94 -2.82 -15.98
CA LEU A 115 26.30 -2.68 -15.47
C LEU A 115 26.88 -1.28 -15.69
N ARG A 116 26.28 -0.50 -16.59
CA ARG A 116 26.62 0.92 -16.79
C ARG A 116 25.61 1.81 -16.08
N GLY A 117 26.10 2.86 -15.44
CA GLY A 117 25.28 3.82 -14.73
C GLY A 117 25.87 5.22 -14.74
N PHE A 118 25.12 6.14 -14.17
CA PHE A 118 25.52 7.54 -14.01
C PHE A 118 24.92 8.11 -12.72
N LYS A 119 25.58 9.12 -12.16
CA LYS A 119 25.03 9.90 -11.05
C LYS A 119 23.93 10.81 -11.59
N CYS A 120 22.76 10.77 -10.97
CA CYS A 120 21.65 11.62 -11.35
C CYS A 120 22.06 13.09 -11.31
N PRO A 121 21.81 13.88 -12.38
CA PRO A 121 22.22 15.29 -12.41
C PRO A 121 21.30 16.21 -11.58
N PHE A 122 20.24 15.66 -11.00
CA PHE A 122 19.30 16.39 -10.15
C PHE A 122 19.70 16.29 -8.68
N GLU A 123 19.91 17.43 -8.03
CA GLU A 123 20.47 17.52 -6.66
C GLU A 123 19.59 16.85 -5.59
N ASP A 124 18.26 16.95 -5.74
CA ASP A 124 17.27 16.32 -4.86
C ASP A 124 17.21 14.79 -4.99
N CYS A 125 17.77 14.22 -6.05
CA CYS A 125 17.80 12.78 -6.23
C CYS A 125 19.04 12.16 -5.59
N ASN A 126 20.24 12.66 -5.94
CA ASN A 126 21.56 12.18 -5.49
C ASN A 126 21.80 10.65 -5.59
N LYS A 127 20.97 9.91 -6.35
CA LYS A 127 21.09 8.47 -6.59
C LYS A 127 21.88 8.19 -7.86
N GLU A 128 22.37 6.97 -7.98
CA GLU A 128 22.96 6.46 -9.22
C GLU A 128 21.92 5.63 -9.99
N HIS A 129 21.80 5.86 -11.29
CA HIS A 129 20.84 5.19 -12.16
C HIS A 129 21.54 4.28 -13.16
N ALA A 130 20.92 3.14 -13.47
CA ALA A 130 21.37 2.24 -14.53
C ALA A 130 20.88 2.75 -15.88
N ILE A 131 21.72 2.70 -16.93
CA ILE A 131 21.28 3.16 -18.25
C ILE A 131 20.16 2.28 -18.83
N GLY A 132 20.16 0.98 -18.53
CA GLY A 132 19.09 0.07 -18.94
C GLY A 132 17.71 0.35 -18.32
N ASP A 133 17.64 1.21 -17.30
CA ASP A 133 16.39 1.64 -16.69
C ASP A 133 15.89 2.99 -17.27
N CYS A 134 16.67 3.61 -18.17
CA CYS A 134 16.39 4.90 -18.79
C CYS A 134 16.06 4.70 -20.28
N ALA A 135 14.84 5.02 -20.68
CA ALA A 135 14.41 5.00 -22.07
C ALA A 135 13.78 6.33 -22.47
N VAL A 136 13.72 6.57 -23.79
CA VAL A 136 12.98 7.70 -24.35
C VAL A 136 11.53 7.60 -23.89
N ASP A 137 11.02 8.67 -23.27
CA ASP A 137 9.65 8.78 -22.81
C ASP A 137 8.73 9.02 -24.00
N VAL A 138 7.88 8.03 -24.28
CA VAL A 138 7.02 8.04 -25.47
C VAL A 138 5.98 9.17 -25.39
N VAL A 139 5.43 9.43 -24.20
CA VAL A 139 4.42 10.47 -24.01
C VAL A 139 5.08 11.84 -24.18
N LEU A 140 6.13 12.13 -23.41
CA LEU A 140 6.79 13.44 -23.46
C LEU A 140 7.38 13.74 -24.84
N ASN A 141 7.91 12.73 -25.55
CA ASN A 141 8.47 12.94 -26.88
C ASN A 141 7.40 13.38 -27.89
N LYS A 142 6.24 12.73 -27.89
CA LYS A 142 5.13 13.12 -28.75
C LYS A 142 4.50 14.45 -28.33
N THR A 143 4.32 14.66 -27.03
CA THR A 143 3.78 15.92 -26.51
C THR A 143 4.68 17.11 -26.90
N ALA A 144 5.99 16.98 -26.72
CA ALA A 144 6.95 18.01 -27.12
C ALA A 144 6.93 18.26 -28.64
N GLN A 145 6.74 17.21 -29.45
CA GLN A 145 6.58 17.33 -30.90
C GLN A 145 5.33 18.14 -31.27
N HIS A 146 4.16 17.82 -30.70
CA HIS A 146 2.93 18.57 -30.96
C HIS A 146 3.04 20.05 -30.59
N VAL A 147 3.67 20.36 -29.45
CA VAL A 147 3.90 21.75 -29.05
C VAL A 147 4.83 22.46 -30.03
N ARG A 148 5.91 21.81 -30.46
CA ARG A 148 6.84 22.38 -31.45
C ARG A 148 6.14 22.66 -32.78
N GLU A 149 5.32 21.73 -33.26
CA GLU A 149 4.55 21.89 -34.51
C GLU A 149 3.60 23.10 -34.43
N GLU A 150 2.92 23.30 -33.30
CA GLU A 150 2.01 24.42 -33.12
C GLU A 150 2.74 25.76 -33.01
N ILE A 151 3.90 25.77 -32.34
CA ILE A 151 4.80 26.94 -32.27
C ILE A 151 5.32 27.29 -33.67
N GLU A 152 5.76 26.32 -34.47
CA GLU A 152 6.24 26.56 -35.84
C GLU A 152 5.13 27.04 -36.77
N ARG A 153 3.91 26.48 -36.66
CA ARG A 153 2.74 26.97 -37.40
C ARG A 153 2.51 28.45 -37.10
N PHE A 154 2.56 28.81 -35.82
CA PHE A 154 2.31 30.17 -35.37
C PHE A 154 3.46 31.13 -35.73
N LYS A 155 4.73 30.70 -35.64
CA LYS A 155 5.88 31.46 -36.15
C LYS A 155 5.69 31.83 -37.63
N ASN A 156 5.16 30.91 -38.43
CA ASN A 156 4.87 31.14 -39.85
C ASN A 156 3.68 32.09 -40.06
N GLU A 157 2.61 31.95 -39.28
CA GLU A 157 1.44 32.86 -39.32
C GLU A 157 1.83 34.29 -38.92
N SER A 158 2.55 34.46 -37.81
CA SER A 158 3.01 35.77 -37.29
C SER A 158 4.14 36.40 -38.10
N SER A 159 4.83 35.66 -38.98
CA SER A 159 5.84 36.26 -39.89
C SER A 159 5.25 37.31 -40.84
N THR A 160 3.92 37.33 -40.97
CA THR A 160 3.17 38.33 -41.74
C THR A 160 2.76 39.56 -40.92
N THR A 161 2.94 39.53 -39.60
CA THR A 161 2.54 40.56 -38.64
C THR A 161 3.80 41.18 -38.02
N GLU A 162 3.93 42.51 -38.00
CA GLU A 162 5.08 43.22 -37.39
C GLU A 162 5.02 43.21 -35.84
N LEU A 163 4.67 42.08 -35.23
CA LEU A 163 4.57 41.94 -33.77
C LEU A 163 5.95 41.63 -33.18
N ALA A 164 6.36 42.36 -32.14
CA ALA A 164 7.56 42.08 -31.37
C ALA A 164 7.29 42.27 -29.87
N THR A 165 7.89 41.41 -29.05
CA THR A 165 7.78 41.43 -27.60
C THR A 165 9.10 41.89 -26.99
N LYS A 166 9.05 42.86 -26.08
CA LYS A 166 10.21 43.23 -25.25
C LYS A 166 10.23 42.34 -24.00
N VAL A 167 11.23 41.47 -23.91
CA VAL A 167 11.46 40.59 -22.77
C VAL A 167 12.47 41.23 -21.83
N MET A 168 12.19 41.20 -20.53
CA MET A 168 13.02 41.80 -19.49
C MET A 168 13.34 40.76 -18.40
N TRP A 169 14.58 40.74 -17.93
CA TRP A 169 14.99 39.90 -16.81
C TRP A 169 14.94 40.74 -15.53
N PRO A 170 14.14 40.34 -14.51
CA PRO A 170 14.12 41.02 -13.22
C PRO A 170 15.52 41.02 -12.60
N ASP A 171 15.93 42.16 -12.02
CA ASP A 171 17.17 42.22 -11.25
C ASP A 171 17.06 41.31 -10.01
N PRO A 172 17.98 40.32 -9.85
CA PRO A 172 18.00 39.46 -8.68
C PRO A 172 18.06 40.20 -7.34
N TRP A 173 18.62 41.42 -7.32
CA TRP A 173 18.79 42.23 -6.10
C TRP A 173 17.59 43.13 -5.81
N ALA A 174 16.79 43.48 -6.83
CA ALA A 174 15.57 44.25 -6.66
C ALA A 174 14.53 43.53 -5.79
N ALA A 175 14.46 42.21 -5.85
CA ALA A 175 13.58 41.39 -5.00
C ALA A 175 13.99 41.42 -3.50
N ALA A 176 15.25 41.71 -3.19
CA ALA A 176 15.79 41.82 -1.83
C ALA A 176 15.80 43.27 -1.31
N GLY A 177 15.31 44.24 -2.08
CA GLY A 177 15.30 45.66 -1.71
C GLY A 177 16.68 46.31 -1.69
N VAL A 178 17.66 45.72 -2.39
CA VAL A 178 19.04 46.24 -2.47
C VAL A 178 19.30 46.69 -3.91
N SER A 179 19.62 47.96 -4.11
CA SER A 179 20.00 48.47 -5.44
C SER A 179 21.35 47.88 -5.85
N SER A 180 21.43 47.31 -7.05
CA SER A 180 22.68 46.87 -7.67
C SER A 180 23.66 48.06 -7.78
N MET A 181 24.92 47.89 -7.36
CA MET A 181 25.98 48.93 -7.47
C MET A 181 26.67 48.94 -8.86
N ARG A 182 26.05 48.37 -9.89
CA ARG A 182 26.59 48.41 -11.26
C ARG A 182 26.02 49.63 -11.97
N ASP A 183 26.89 50.48 -12.53
CA ASP A 183 26.54 51.69 -13.30
C ASP A 183 25.73 51.42 -14.60
N ASP A 184 25.47 50.15 -14.94
CA ASP A 184 24.59 49.73 -16.04
C ASP A 184 23.18 49.42 -15.50
N ASP A 185 22.43 50.47 -15.18
CA ASP A 185 21.10 50.46 -14.53
C ASP A 185 19.93 50.05 -15.45
N GLU A 186 20.21 49.45 -16.62
CA GLU A 186 19.17 48.89 -17.47
C GLU A 186 19.05 47.39 -17.21
N ALA A 187 17.89 46.97 -16.69
CA ALA A 187 17.48 45.57 -16.70
C ALA A 187 17.81 44.98 -18.08
N TYR A 188 18.52 43.84 -18.12
CA TYR A 188 18.83 43.21 -19.40
C TYR A 188 17.53 43.02 -20.17
N THR A 189 17.40 43.63 -21.34
CA THR A 189 16.19 43.58 -22.17
C THR A 189 16.54 43.12 -23.58
N LYS A 190 15.65 42.33 -24.18
CA LYS A 190 15.79 41.86 -25.57
C LYS A 190 14.44 41.99 -26.27
N VAL A 191 14.43 42.61 -27.44
CA VAL A 191 13.24 42.69 -28.30
C VAL A 191 13.27 41.51 -29.26
N ILE A 192 12.20 40.71 -29.26
CA ILE A 192 12.14 39.45 -29.99
C ILE A 192 10.87 39.43 -30.84
N PRO A 193 10.94 39.07 -32.13
CA PRO A 193 9.76 39.03 -32.98
C PRO A 193 8.77 37.94 -32.52
N GLY A 194 7.47 38.23 -32.62
CA GLY A 194 6.36 37.37 -32.21
C GLY A 194 5.72 37.77 -30.87
N GLY A 195 4.63 37.09 -30.52
CA GLY A 195 3.96 37.19 -29.22
C GLY A 195 4.82 36.67 -28.07
N LYS A 196 4.35 36.84 -26.83
CA LYS A 196 5.08 36.54 -25.59
C LYS A 196 5.51 35.08 -25.53
N VAL A 197 4.67 34.13 -25.96
CA VAL A 197 5.00 32.69 -25.97
C VAL A 197 6.10 32.39 -26.98
N ILE A 198 5.99 32.92 -28.21
CA ILE A 198 6.97 32.71 -29.28
C ILE A 198 8.32 33.34 -28.91
N ALA A 199 8.31 34.57 -28.40
CA ALA A 199 9.50 35.27 -27.94
C ALA A 199 10.22 34.47 -26.86
N THR A 200 9.46 33.96 -25.88
CA THR A 200 10.00 33.13 -24.79
C THR A 200 10.55 31.80 -25.29
N TYR A 201 9.85 31.14 -26.22
CA TYR A 201 10.31 29.86 -26.77
C TYR A 201 11.59 30.04 -27.60
N ARG A 202 11.70 31.12 -28.39
CA ARG A 202 12.92 31.45 -29.14
C ARG A 202 14.12 31.66 -28.23
N LEU A 203 13.95 32.37 -27.11
CA LEU A 203 15.02 32.50 -26.12
C LEU A 203 15.48 31.14 -25.59
N ALA A 204 14.54 30.22 -25.33
CA ALA A 204 14.88 28.88 -24.91
C ALA A 204 15.59 28.09 -26.02
N GLU A 205 15.19 28.22 -27.29
CA GLU A 205 15.84 27.58 -28.44
C GLU A 205 17.28 28.08 -28.65
N GLU A 206 17.50 29.38 -28.49
CA GLU A 206 18.80 30.04 -28.62
C GLU A 206 19.74 29.76 -27.42
N GLY A 207 19.19 29.26 -26.30
CA GLY A 207 19.93 29.02 -25.07
C GLY A 207 20.10 30.26 -24.18
N ASP A 208 19.39 31.34 -24.50
CA ASP A 208 19.43 32.63 -23.80
C ASP A 208 18.47 32.68 -22.59
N LEU A 209 17.68 31.62 -22.35
CA LEU A 209 16.75 31.53 -21.22
C LEU A 209 17.02 30.28 -20.37
N SER A 210 17.55 30.49 -19.16
CA SER A 210 17.70 29.43 -18.15
C SER A 210 16.34 28.88 -17.71
N TYR A 211 16.29 27.59 -17.37
CA TYR A 211 15.08 26.94 -16.86
C TYR A 211 14.53 27.62 -15.58
N GLU A 212 15.40 28.06 -14.68
CA GLU A 212 15.00 28.70 -13.41
C GLU A 212 14.77 30.22 -13.56
N ALA A 213 15.12 30.82 -14.71
CA ALA A 213 14.92 32.25 -14.91
C ALA A 213 13.43 32.60 -15.05
N ASP A 214 13.00 33.63 -14.33
CA ASP A 214 11.76 34.35 -14.55
C ASP A 214 12.00 35.57 -15.44
N ILE A 215 10.98 35.92 -16.23
CA ILE A 215 11.02 37.04 -17.19
C ILE A 215 9.71 37.81 -17.16
N CYS A 216 9.80 39.10 -17.46
CA CYS A 216 8.66 40.00 -17.61
C CYS A 216 8.54 40.46 -19.07
N TYR A 217 7.36 40.95 -19.44
CA TYR A 217 7.07 41.42 -20.80
C TYR A 217 6.63 42.88 -20.76
N ASP A 218 7.13 43.68 -21.70
CA ASP A 218 6.65 45.03 -22.02
C ASP A 218 6.06 45.01 -23.44
N GLU A 219 4.94 45.70 -23.64
CA GLU A 219 4.30 45.83 -24.96
C GLU A 219 4.92 46.99 -25.75
N ILE A 220 5.60 46.69 -26.85
CA ILE A 220 5.99 47.70 -27.83
C ILE A 220 4.84 47.80 -28.86
N THR A 221 3.97 48.80 -28.71
CA THR A 221 2.95 49.11 -29.72
C THR A 221 3.60 49.87 -30.88
N LEU A 222 4.04 49.17 -31.91
CA LEU A 222 4.29 49.79 -33.22
C LEU A 222 2.91 50.17 -33.79
N ALA A 223 2.70 51.47 -34.01
CA ALA A 223 1.40 52.08 -34.23
C ALA A 223 0.54 51.42 -35.34
N THR A 224 -0.45 50.60 -34.97
CA THR A 224 -1.79 50.49 -35.60
C THR A 224 -2.70 49.57 -34.76
N PRO A 225 -4.03 49.79 -34.72
CA PRO A 225 -4.95 49.01 -33.88
C PRO A 225 -5.24 47.66 -34.55
N SER A 226 -4.43 46.66 -34.21
CA SER A 226 -4.73 45.23 -34.40
C SER A 226 -5.19 44.64 -33.05
N PRO A 227 -5.89 43.48 -33.01
CA PRO A 227 -6.50 42.98 -31.77
C PRO A 227 -5.47 42.82 -30.64
N PRO A 228 -5.89 42.86 -29.36
CA PRO A 228 -4.97 42.93 -28.24
C PRO A 228 -3.92 41.80 -28.29
N PRO A 229 -2.64 42.10 -28.01
CA PRO A 229 -1.52 41.16 -28.15
C PRO A 229 -1.69 39.85 -27.36
N ASP A 230 -2.50 39.86 -26.29
CA ASP A 230 -2.80 38.67 -25.48
C ASP A 230 -3.74 37.65 -26.17
N ALA A 231 -4.48 38.04 -27.21
CA ALA A 231 -5.41 37.15 -27.89
C ALA A 231 -4.70 36.06 -28.72
N ASP A 232 -3.49 36.33 -29.19
CA ASP A 232 -2.72 35.44 -30.05
C ASP A 232 -1.97 34.39 -29.21
N ASP A 233 -1.34 34.80 -28.10
CA ASP A 233 -0.63 33.90 -27.18
C ASP A 233 -1.58 32.91 -26.47
N THR A 234 -2.72 33.41 -25.99
CA THR A 234 -3.74 32.56 -25.36
C THR A 234 -4.30 31.54 -26.36
N GLY A 235 -4.47 31.96 -27.62
CA GLY A 235 -4.87 31.09 -28.72
C GLY A 235 -3.86 29.97 -28.99
N LEU A 236 -2.57 30.30 -29.03
CA LEU A 236 -1.48 29.33 -29.20
C LEU A 236 -1.44 28.30 -28.07
N VAL A 237 -1.48 28.76 -26.81
CA VAL A 237 -1.49 27.86 -25.64
C VAL A 237 -2.68 26.91 -25.71
N ARG A 238 -3.86 27.41 -26.10
CA ARG A 238 -5.06 26.57 -26.25
C ARG A 238 -4.90 25.53 -27.35
N LYS A 239 -4.41 25.91 -28.54
CA LYS A 239 -4.17 24.94 -29.64
C LYS A 239 -3.15 23.87 -29.22
N ALA A 240 -2.10 24.26 -28.50
CA ALA A 240 -1.10 23.32 -27.97
C ALA A 240 -1.70 22.40 -26.88
N GLN A 241 -2.54 22.92 -25.99
CA GLN A 241 -3.30 22.14 -25.03
C GLN A 241 -4.17 21.08 -25.75
N ASP A 242 -4.99 21.50 -26.71
CA ASP A 242 -5.87 20.60 -27.45
C ASP A 242 -5.10 19.52 -28.21
N ALA A 243 -3.99 19.89 -28.87
CA ALA A 243 -3.13 18.97 -29.61
C ALA A 243 -2.45 17.92 -28.72
N THR A 244 -2.21 18.23 -27.45
CA THR A 244 -1.50 17.35 -26.51
C THR A 244 -2.41 16.44 -25.69
N ARG A 245 -3.73 16.70 -25.66
CA ARG A 245 -4.69 16.01 -24.79
C ARG A 245 -4.71 14.49 -24.97
N ALA A 246 -4.67 14.01 -26.21
CA ALA A 246 -4.79 12.59 -26.54
C ALA A 246 -3.59 11.76 -26.04
N GLU A 247 -2.42 12.39 -25.89
CA GLU A 247 -1.21 11.73 -25.40
C GLU A 247 -1.17 11.62 -23.86
N MET A 248 -2.08 12.32 -23.16
CA MET A 248 -2.16 12.34 -21.69
C MET A 248 -3.11 11.30 -21.11
N ASP A 249 -3.66 10.42 -21.94
CA ASP A 249 -4.52 9.32 -21.51
C ASP A 249 -3.73 8.02 -21.31
N CYS A 250 -4.02 7.36 -20.19
CA CYS A 250 -3.50 6.03 -19.92
C CYS A 250 -4.13 4.99 -20.84
N GLN A 251 -3.29 4.24 -21.56
CA GLN A 251 -3.72 3.21 -22.52
C GLN A 251 -4.34 1.95 -21.89
N VAL A 252 -4.51 1.93 -20.56
CA VAL A 252 -5.11 0.80 -19.81
C VAL A 252 -6.51 1.16 -19.34
N CYS A 253 -6.69 2.34 -18.74
CA CYS A 253 -7.99 2.82 -18.29
C CYS A 253 -8.65 3.83 -19.24
N TYR A 254 -7.98 4.20 -20.33
CA TYR A 254 -8.44 5.13 -21.37
C TYR A 254 -8.92 6.48 -20.83
N ALA A 255 -8.19 7.01 -19.85
CA ALA A 255 -8.52 8.27 -19.21
C ALA A 255 -7.25 8.98 -18.74
N LEU A 256 -7.38 10.26 -18.42
CA LEU A 256 -6.28 11.15 -18.06
C LEU A 256 -5.38 10.50 -17.00
N PHE A 257 -4.06 10.59 -17.16
CA PHE A 257 -3.15 9.97 -16.21
C PHE A 257 -3.39 10.48 -14.78
N TYR A 258 -3.49 9.55 -13.84
CA TYR A 258 -3.47 9.81 -12.41
C TYR A 258 -2.30 9.04 -11.79
N ASP A 259 -1.40 9.76 -11.12
CA ASP A 259 -0.08 9.27 -10.69
C ASP A 259 0.67 8.53 -11.82
N PRO A 260 1.11 9.25 -12.87
CA PRO A 260 1.77 8.68 -14.03
C PRO A 260 3.12 8.03 -13.68
N LEU A 261 3.32 6.78 -14.09
CA LEU A 261 4.58 6.05 -13.98
C LEU A 261 5.13 5.68 -15.35
N THR A 262 6.28 6.25 -15.70
CA THR A 262 7.02 5.84 -16.90
C THR A 262 7.89 4.62 -16.58
N THR A 263 7.69 3.55 -17.33
CA THR A 263 8.45 2.31 -17.19
C THR A 263 9.81 2.39 -17.91
N SER A 264 10.73 1.46 -17.63
CA SER A 264 12.05 1.39 -18.30
C SER A 264 11.97 1.15 -19.82
N CYS A 265 10.79 0.85 -20.36
CA CYS A 265 10.54 0.77 -21.79
C CYS A 265 10.01 2.09 -22.40
N GLY A 266 9.89 3.16 -21.61
CA GLY A 266 9.45 4.49 -22.08
C GLY A 266 7.94 4.71 -22.10
N HIS A 267 7.13 3.69 -21.78
CA HIS A 267 5.67 3.81 -21.74
C HIS A 267 5.17 4.21 -20.35
N THR A 268 4.15 5.05 -20.31
CA THR A 268 3.56 5.64 -19.10
C THR A 268 2.18 5.05 -18.79
N PHE A 269 1.91 4.79 -17.51
CA PHE A 269 0.64 4.25 -17.02
C PHE A 269 0.22 4.95 -15.72
N CYS A 270 -1.07 4.96 -15.37
CA CYS A 270 -1.47 5.24 -14.00
C CYS A 270 -0.86 4.19 -13.06
N ARG A 271 -0.39 4.59 -11.86
CA ARG A 271 0.17 3.64 -10.87
C ARG A 271 -0.75 2.45 -10.61
N SER A 272 -2.04 2.72 -10.36
CA SER A 272 -3.06 1.69 -10.12
C SER A 272 -3.24 0.72 -11.31
N CYS A 273 -3.17 1.22 -12.54
CA CYS A 273 -3.25 0.41 -13.75
C CYS A 273 -2.01 -0.50 -13.90
N LEU A 274 -0.82 0.06 -13.68
CA LEU A 274 0.42 -0.72 -13.74
C LEU A 274 0.46 -1.80 -12.65
N HIS A 275 -0.03 -1.49 -11.44
CA HIS A 275 -0.18 -2.48 -10.38
C HIS A 275 -1.00 -3.69 -10.79
N ARG A 276 -2.20 -3.45 -11.37
CA ARG A 276 -3.10 -4.51 -11.81
C ARG A 276 -2.47 -5.39 -12.89
N ILE A 277 -1.66 -4.81 -13.77
CA ILE A 277 -0.90 -5.56 -14.78
C ILE A 277 0.16 -6.45 -14.10
N LEU A 278 0.91 -5.90 -13.14
CA LEU A 278 2.00 -6.59 -12.43
C LEU A 278 1.52 -7.75 -11.54
N ASP A 279 0.21 -7.90 -11.33
CA ASP A 279 -0.37 -9.04 -10.62
C ASP A 279 -0.40 -10.32 -11.46
N HIS A 280 -0.41 -10.20 -12.79
CA HIS A 280 -0.52 -11.34 -13.70
C HIS A 280 0.56 -11.38 -14.78
N SER A 281 1.21 -10.26 -15.08
CA SER A 281 2.21 -10.16 -16.14
C SER A 281 3.38 -9.28 -15.74
N ARG A 282 4.58 -9.64 -16.21
CA ARG A 282 5.81 -8.84 -16.09
C ARG A 282 6.18 -8.14 -17.39
N TYR A 283 5.25 -8.02 -18.33
CA TYR A 283 5.49 -7.42 -19.64
C TYR A 283 4.65 -6.16 -19.84
N CYS A 284 5.24 -5.17 -20.52
CA CYS A 284 4.53 -3.96 -20.90
C CYS A 284 3.34 -4.30 -21.80
N PRO A 285 2.11 -3.81 -21.53
CA PRO A 285 0.94 -4.10 -22.36
C PRO A 285 1.03 -3.48 -23.76
N ILE A 286 1.85 -2.43 -23.93
CA ILE A 286 1.99 -1.72 -25.20
C ILE A 286 3.07 -2.36 -26.07
N CYS A 287 4.30 -2.47 -25.58
CA CYS A 287 5.45 -2.95 -26.38
C CYS A 287 5.93 -4.37 -26.04
N ARG A 288 5.32 -5.05 -25.08
CA ARG A 288 5.65 -6.42 -24.66
C ARG A 288 7.09 -6.63 -24.18
N ARG A 289 7.84 -5.57 -23.90
CA ARG A 289 9.16 -5.65 -23.24
C ARG A 289 9.00 -6.00 -21.76
N PRO A 290 9.93 -6.78 -21.18
CA PRO A 290 9.90 -7.11 -19.76
C PRO A 290 10.07 -5.85 -18.90
N LEU A 291 9.26 -5.75 -17.84
CA LEU A 291 9.26 -4.67 -16.88
C LEU A 291 10.17 -5.05 -15.70
N ALA A 292 11.34 -4.43 -15.63
CA ALA A 292 12.28 -4.60 -14.52
C ALA A 292 11.96 -3.64 -13.35
N ILE A 293 10.72 -3.68 -12.86
CA ILE A 293 10.20 -2.75 -11.84
C ILE A 293 9.70 -3.53 -10.63
N SER A 294 9.86 -2.93 -9.44
CA SER A 294 9.35 -3.51 -8.19
C SER A 294 7.81 -3.63 -8.25
N PRO A 295 7.22 -4.79 -7.95
CA PRO A 295 5.76 -5.00 -7.98
C PRO A 295 5.01 -4.15 -6.97
N LEU A 296 5.73 -3.70 -5.95
CA LEU A 296 5.27 -2.80 -4.92
C LEU A 296 4.92 -1.40 -5.43
N LEU A 297 5.56 -0.96 -6.53
CA LEU A 297 5.53 0.42 -7.03
C LEU A 297 5.38 1.43 -5.90
N SER A 298 6.17 1.33 -4.83
CA SER A 298 6.01 2.27 -3.72
C SER A 298 6.35 3.67 -4.23
N GLN A 299 5.66 4.70 -3.75
CA GLN A 299 5.86 6.05 -4.26
C GLN A 299 7.30 6.56 -4.03
N THR A 300 7.99 5.99 -3.04
CA THR A 300 9.41 6.23 -2.73
C THR A 300 10.39 5.51 -3.68
N SER A 301 10.08 4.29 -4.13
CA SER A 301 10.97 3.50 -5.00
C SER A 301 10.66 3.70 -6.48
N SER A 302 9.44 4.07 -6.81
CA SER A 302 8.94 4.35 -8.16
C SER A 302 8.09 5.63 -8.11
N PRO A 303 8.71 6.81 -8.02
CA PRO A 303 7.99 8.08 -7.99
C PRO A 303 7.29 8.38 -9.32
N SER A 304 6.28 9.25 -9.24
CA SER A 304 5.52 9.73 -10.40
C SER A 304 6.41 10.48 -11.39
N ASN A 305 6.09 10.43 -12.69
CA ASN A 305 6.72 11.29 -13.70
C ASN A 305 6.31 12.74 -13.46
N GLN A 306 7.25 13.54 -12.95
CA GLN A 306 7.02 14.91 -12.52
C GLN A 306 6.71 15.85 -13.68
N THR A 307 7.29 15.62 -14.87
CA THR A 307 7.04 16.46 -16.05
C THR A 307 5.62 16.24 -16.57
N ILE A 308 5.21 14.98 -16.74
CA ILE A 308 3.85 14.64 -17.17
C ILE A 308 2.83 15.15 -16.15
N LYS A 309 3.10 14.94 -14.85
CA LYS A 309 2.26 15.45 -13.76
C LYS A 309 2.09 16.98 -13.84
N ARG A 310 3.18 17.73 -13.99
CA ARG A 310 3.14 19.21 -14.14
C ARG A 310 2.33 19.66 -15.35
N ILE A 311 2.49 19.01 -16.49
CA ILE A 311 1.72 19.35 -17.71
C ILE A 311 0.23 19.14 -17.45
N ILE A 312 -0.14 18.00 -16.86
CA ILE A 312 -1.54 17.68 -16.53
C ILE A 312 -2.11 18.67 -15.53
N GLU A 313 -1.39 18.98 -14.45
CA GLU A 313 -1.82 19.94 -13.42
C GLU A 313 -1.90 21.38 -13.95
N THR A 314 -1.20 21.71 -15.03
CA THR A 314 -1.26 23.04 -15.66
C THR A 314 -2.45 23.16 -16.62
N PHE A 315 -2.67 22.16 -17.48
CA PHE A 315 -3.71 22.20 -18.50
C PHE A 315 -5.06 21.63 -18.07
N TRP A 316 -5.09 20.59 -17.23
CA TRP A 316 -6.31 19.83 -16.90
C TRP A 316 -6.46 19.59 -15.39
N LEU A 317 -6.19 20.62 -14.59
CA LEU A 317 -6.27 20.56 -13.12
C LEU A 317 -7.63 20.08 -12.61
N GLU A 318 -8.72 20.63 -13.17
CA GLU A 318 -10.08 20.26 -12.77
C GLU A 318 -10.40 18.81 -13.14
N GLU A 319 -10.00 18.34 -14.33
CA GLU A 319 -10.23 16.95 -14.76
C GLU A 319 -9.47 15.95 -13.88
N VAL A 320 -8.20 16.24 -13.54
CA VAL A 320 -7.41 15.34 -12.69
C VAL A 320 -7.90 15.34 -11.24
N ASN A 321 -8.38 16.49 -10.74
CA ASN A 321 -9.01 16.58 -9.42
C ASN A 321 -10.34 15.84 -9.36
N ALA A 322 -11.22 16.04 -10.36
CA ALA A 322 -12.47 15.28 -10.46
C ALA A 322 -12.22 13.77 -10.58
N ARG A 323 -11.17 13.38 -11.31
CA ARG A 323 -10.74 11.98 -11.40
C ARG A 323 -10.27 11.44 -10.05
N LYS A 324 -9.50 12.22 -9.29
CA LYS A 324 -9.07 11.86 -7.93
C LYS A 324 -10.28 11.65 -7.03
N GLU A 325 -11.20 12.61 -7.00
CA GLU A 325 -12.43 12.54 -6.22
C GLU A 325 -13.27 11.32 -6.59
N ALA A 326 -13.41 11.01 -7.88
CA ALA A 326 -14.12 9.81 -8.33
C ALA A 326 -13.47 8.51 -7.87
N LEU A 327 -12.13 8.42 -7.92
CA LEU A 327 -11.39 7.24 -7.42
C LEU A 327 -11.50 7.10 -5.90
N ASP A 328 -11.43 8.21 -5.17
CA ASP A 328 -11.60 8.22 -3.72
C ASP A 328 -13.04 7.84 -3.33
N ALA A 329 -14.04 8.37 -4.05
CA ALA A 329 -15.44 8.02 -3.85
C ALA A 329 -15.74 6.55 -4.20
N GLU A 330 -15.17 6.01 -5.28
CA GLU A 330 -15.28 4.59 -5.61
C GLU A 330 -14.68 3.71 -4.51
N ARG A 331 -13.49 4.07 -4.00
CA ARG A 331 -12.85 3.35 -2.89
C ARG A 331 -13.70 3.37 -1.62
N VAL A 332 -14.27 4.53 -1.27
CA VAL A 332 -15.16 4.67 -0.11
C VAL A 332 -16.46 3.88 -0.33
N ALA A 333 -17.06 3.96 -1.51
CA ALA A 333 -18.29 3.25 -1.86
C ALA A 333 -18.11 1.73 -1.92
N GLN A 334 -16.94 1.24 -2.33
CA GLN A 334 -16.59 -0.18 -2.29
C GLN A 334 -16.36 -0.67 -0.87
N MET A 335 -15.88 0.19 0.03
CA MET A 335 -15.71 -0.17 1.43
C MET A 335 -17.02 -0.17 2.21
N GLN A 336 -18.04 0.62 1.88
CA GLN A 336 -19.46 0.35 2.25
C GLN A 336 -19.71 -0.13 3.72
N ASP A 337 -19.01 0.46 4.71
CA ASP A 337 -18.92 0.07 6.14
C ASP A 337 -18.05 -1.17 6.51
N TYR A 338 -17.53 -1.91 5.53
CA TYR A 338 -16.51 -2.96 5.67
C TYR A 338 -15.12 -2.35 5.79
N ASP A 339 -14.69 -2.17 7.03
CA ASP A 339 -13.46 -1.47 7.40
C ASP A 339 -12.21 -2.35 7.40
N LEU A 340 -12.36 -3.67 7.44
CA LEU A 340 -11.24 -4.59 7.60
C LEU A 340 -11.09 -5.61 6.47
N ALA A 341 -9.93 -5.60 5.82
CA ALA A 341 -9.55 -6.67 4.90
C ALA A 341 -9.22 -7.97 5.67
N LEU A 342 -9.80 -9.09 5.26
CA LEU A 342 -9.67 -10.38 5.94
C LEU A 342 -8.80 -11.36 5.15
N PHE A 343 -7.74 -11.84 5.80
CA PHE A 343 -6.92 -12.95 5.35
C PHE A 343 -7.40 -14.25 5.99
N VAL A 344 -7.93 -15.16 5.18
CA VAL A 344 -8.39 -16.48 5.63
C VAL A 344 -7.23 -17.47 5.52
N CYS A 345 -6.54 -17.78 6.62
CA CYS A 345 -5.36 -18.63 6.56
C CYS A 345 -5.12 -19.47 7.81
N THR A 346 -4.79 -18.85 8.93
CA THR A 346 -4.32 -19.54 10.15
C THR A 346 -4.74 -18.81 11.41
N LEU A 347 -4.59 -19.47 12.56
CA LEU A 347 -4.89 -18.87 13.86
C LEU A 347 -3.75 -17.94 14.25
N SER A 348 -4.10 -16.78 14.80
CA SER A 348 -3.13 -15.81 15.32
C SER A 348 -3.69 -15.18 16.58
N PHE A 349 -2.81 -14.70 17.46
CA PHE A 349 -3.19 -14.19 18.77
C PHE A 349 -2.67 -12.77 19.02
N PRO A 350 -3.35 -11.99 19.87
CA PRO A 350 -2.84 -10.70 20.31
C PRO A 350 -1.42 -10.81 20.85
N GLN A 351 -0.60 -9.81 20.55
CA GLN A 351 0.81 -9.67 20.93
C GLN A 351 1.75 -10.76 20.38
N MET A 352 1.22 -11.79 19.71
CA MET A 352 2.02 -12.89 19.19
C MET A 352 2.46 -12.60 17.74
N PRO A 353 3.73 -12.88 17.40
CA PRO A 353 4.20 -12.78 16.03
C PRO A 353 3.59 -13.87 15.14
N THR A 354 3.30 -13.52 13.89
CA THR A 354 2.83 -14.44 12.86
C THR A 354 3.59 -14.18 11.56
N PHE A 355 4.16 -15.26 10.99
CA PHE A 355 4.95 -15.20 9.75
C PHE A 355 4.17 -15.83 8.61
N LEU A 356 4.03 -15.11 7.48
CA LEU A 356 3.17 -15.53 6.38
C LEU A 356 3.90 -15.43 5.05
N HIS A 357 3.69 -16.43 4.20
CA HIS A 357 4.14 -16.41 2.81
C HIS A 357 2.96 -16.08 1.90
N ILE A 358 2.98 -14.89 1.33
CA ILE A 358 1.93 -14.34 0.48
C ILE A 358 2.28 -14.59 -0.97
N PHE A 359 1.52 -15.48 -1.62
CA PHE A 359 1.75 -15.83 -3.02
C PHE A 359 0.52 -15.66 -3.92
N GLU A 360 -0.69 -15.75 -3.37
CA GLU A 360 -1.91 -15.57 -4.16
C GLU A 360 -2.08 -14.12 -4.62
N PRO A 361 -2.41 -13.86 -5.91
CA PRO A 361 -2.54 -12.51 -6.46
C PRO A 361 -3.49 -11.59 -5.66
N ARG A 362 -4.64 -12.10 -5.21
CA ARG A 362 -5.61 -11.34 -4.41
C ARG A 362 -5.02 -10.84 -3.07
N TYR A 363 -4.26 -11.69 -2.38
CA TYR A 363 -3.65 -11.33 -1.11
C TYR A 363 -2.40 -10.46 -1.30
N ARG A 364 -1.68 -10.59 -2.43
CA ARG A 364 -0.63 -9.64 -2.80
C ARG A 364 -1.16 -8.22 -2.96
N LEU A 365 -2.36 -8.04 -3.54
CA LEU A 365 -3.04 -6.75 -3.60
C LEU A 365 -3.45 -6.27 -2.21
N MET A 366 -4.12 -7.13 -1.43
CA MET A 366 -4.53 -6.83 -0.05
C MET A 366 -3.38 -6.32 0.81
N ILE A 367 -2.24 -7.02 0.82
CA ILE A 367 -1.07 -6.64 1.62
C ILE A 367 -0.44 -5.33 1.15
N ARG A 368 -0.42 -5.06 -0.16
CA ARG A 368 0.04 -3.75 -0.67
C ARG A 368 -0.86 -2.61 -0.18
N ARG A 369 -2.19 -2.79 -0.25
CA ARG A 369 -3.15 -1.80 0.27
C ARG A 369 -2.98 -1.57 1.76
N ALA A 370 -2.75 -2.64 2.54
CA ALA A 370 -2.44 -2.51 3.96
C ALA A 370 -1.16 -1.69 4.20
N LEU A 371 -0.10 -1.93 3.41
CA LEU A 371 1.17 -1.18 3.49
C LEU A 371 1.05 0.30 3.05
N GLU A 372 0.06 0.64 2.22
CA GLU A 372 -0.25 2.04 1.87
C GLU A 372 -1.11 2.74 2.95
N GLY A 373 -1.83 1.96 3.75
CA GLY A 373 -2.66 2.41 4.86
C GLY A 373 -1.94 2.38 6.21
N ASP A 374 -2.58 1.80 7.22
CA ASP A 374 -2.09 1.73 8.61
C ASP A 374 -1.29 0.46 8.93
N HIS A 375 -0.92 -0.30 7.89
CA HIS A 375 -0.22 -1.58 7.95
C HIS A 375 -1.02 -2.69 8.67
N THR A 376 -2.35 -2.59 8.76
CA THR A 376 -3.17 -3.61 9.42
C THR A 376 -4.06 -4.41 8.46
N PHE A 377 -4.39 -5.64 8.88
CA PHE A 377 -5.40 -6.49 8.26
C PHE A 377 -5.91 -7.52 9.28
N GLY A 378 -7.11 -8.06 9.07
CA GLY A 378 -7.69 -9.09 9.93
C GLY A 378 -7.27 -10.50 9.52
N MET A 379 -6.92 -11.36 10.47
CA MET A 379 -6.66 -12.78 10.24
C MET A 379 -7.79 -13.62 10.82
N VAL A 380 -8.34 -14.53 10.01
CA VAL A 380 -9.39 -15.48 10.43
C VAL A 380 -9.02 -16.90 9.99
N ILE A 381 -9.47 -17.91 10.75
CA ILE A 381 -9.23 -19.31 10.40
C ILE A 381 -10.25 -19.80 9.36
N PRO A 382 -9.83 -20.63 8.38
CA PRO A 382 -10.75 -21.21 7.41
C PRO A 382 -11.74 -22.18 8.07
N LYS A 383 -12.96 -22.19 7.57
CA LYS A 383 -14.04 -23.12 7.92
C LYS A 383 -14.57 -23.78 6.66
N ARG A 384 -14.90 -25.07 6.71
CA ARG A 384 -15.63 -25.70 5.62
C ARG A 384 -17.09 -25.23 5.65
N PRO A 385 -17.60 -24.58 4.59
CA PRO A 385 -19.00 -24.18 4.54
C PRO A 385 -19.89 -25.42 4.54
N GLN A 386 -21.00 -25.37 5.28
CA GLN A 386 -21.95 -26.49 5.38
C GLN A 386 -23.08 -26.34 4.36
N HIS A 387 -23.51 -25.10 4.11
CA HIS A 387 -24.56 -24.75 3.16
C HIS A 387 -24.06 -23.74 2.12
N ALA A 388 -24.78 -23.65 1.00
CA ALA A 388 -24.51 -22.64 -0.02
C ALA A 388 -24.80 -21.23 0.55
N GLY A 389 -23.78 -20.39 0.61
CA GLY A 389 -23.86 -19.04 1.20
C GLY A 389 -23.16 -18.91 2.55
N ASP A 390 -22.78 -20.01 3.20
CA ASP A 390 -22.02 -19.95 4.46
C ASP A 390 -20.63 -19.32 4.23
N ALA A 391 -20.19 -18.51 5.20
CA ALA A 391 -18.81 -18.06 5.27
C ALA A 391 -17.84 -19.26 5.29
N ASN A 392 -16.76 -19.17 4.52
CA ASN A 392 -15.69 -20.16 4.50
C ASN A 392 -14.63 -19.90 5.58
N PHE A 393 -14.99 -19.16 6.63
CA PHE A 393 -14.13 -18.79 7.75
C PHE A 393 -14.91 -18.76 9.07
N HIS A 394 -14.19 -18.76 10.19
CA HIS A 394 -14.77 -18.55 11.51
C HIS A 394 -14.82 -17.05 11.86
N GLU A 395 -15.88 -16.62 12.55
CA GLU A 395 -16.18 -15.20 12.79
C GLU A 395 -15.19 -14.48 13.70
N LEU A 396 -14.49 -15.17 14.60
CA LEU A 396 -13.49 -14.56 15.47
C LEU A 396 -12.13 -14.52 14.77
N GLY A 397 -11.48 -13.38 14.88
CA GLY A 397 -10.16 -13.15 14.31
C GLY A 397 -9.30 -12.25 15.18
N THR A 398 -8.07 -12.05 14.70
CA THR A 398 -7.10 -11.16 15.33
C THR A 398 -6.65 -10.13 14.31
N LEU A 399 -6.70 -8.85 14.70
CA LEU A 399 -6.16 -7.75 13.92
C LEU A 399 -4.63 -7.85 13.96
N LEU A 400 -4.00 -7.98 12.79
CA LEU A 400 -2.55 -8.07 12.66
C LEU A 400 -1.98 -6.78 12.11
N ARG A 401 -0.81 -6.38 12.62
CA ARG A 401 0.00 -5.31 12.04
C ARG A 401 1.24 -5.89 11.38
N ILE A 402 1.51 -5.48 10.15
CA ILE A 402 2.74 -5.82 9.43
C ILE A 402 3.90 -5.04 10.06
N VAL A 403 4.87 -5.77 10.61
CA VAL A 403 6.08 -5.18 11.20
C VAL A 403 7.25 -5.22 10.22
N ASN A 404 7.32 -6.24 9.37
CA ASN A 404 8.37 -6.40 8.38
C ASN A 404 7.84 -7.12 7.13
N VAL A 405 8.43 -6.81 5.99
CA VAL A 405 8.09 -7.45 4.72
C VAL A 405 9.32 -7.61 3.83
N GLN A 406 9.45 -8.81 3.26
CA GLN A 406 10.44 -9.15 2.26
C GLN A 406 9.74 -9.56 0.96
N PHE A 407 9.96 -8.80 -0.11
CA PHE A 407 9.41 -9.10 -1.44
C PHE A 407 10.36 -9.94 -2.27
N PHE A 408 9.78 -10.82 -3.08
CA PHE A 408 10.48 -11.58 -4.12
C PHE A 408 10.24 -10.97 -5.52
N PRO A 409 11.14 -11.21 -6.49
CA PRO A 409 11.01 -10.67 -7.85
C PRO A 409 9.73 -11.05 -8.60
N ASP A 410 9.09 -12.17 -8.24
CA ASP A 410 7.82 -12.64 -8.79
C ASP A 410 6.58 -12.03 -8.10
N GLY A 411 6.80 -11.16 -7.10
CA GLY A 411 5.76 -10.42 -6.40
C GLY A 411 5.19 -11.17 -5.20
N ARG A 412 5.70 -12.36 -4.89
CA ARG A 412 5.45 -13.01 -3.61
C ARG A 412 6.12 -12.22 -2.48
N SER A 413 5.67 -12.41 -1.24
CA SER A 413 6.34 -11.82 -0.08
C SER A 413 6.33 -12.74 1.12
N LEU A 414 7.36 -12.63 1.96
CA LEU A 414 7.31 -13.05 3.36
C LEU A 414 6.96 -11.83 4.19
N ILE A 415 5.91 -11.92 5.00
CA ILE A 415 5.55 -10.87 5.96
C ILE A 415 5.70 -11.41 7.38
N GLU A 416 6.20 -10.55 8.25
CA GLU A 416 6.16 -10.70 9.68
C GLU A 416 5.12 -9.73 10.22
N THR A 417 4.27 -10.24 11.10
CA THR A 417 3.17 -9.48 11.69
C THR A 417 3.12 -9.71 13.18
N VAL A 418 2.50 -8.78 13.91
CA VAL A 418 2.18 -8.93 15.34
C VAL A 418 0.68 -8.74 15.55
N GLY A 419 0.06 -9.59 16.36
CA GLY A 419 -1.34 -9.43 16.74
C GLY A 419 -1.57 -8.20 17.63
N LEU A 420 -2.64 -7.47 17.40
CA LEU A 420 -3.00 -6.27 18.15
C LEU A 420 -4.22 -6.53 19.05
N SER A 421 -5.37 -6.78 18.45
CA SER A 421 -6.65 -6.91 19.15
C SER A 421 -7.49 -8.01 18.54
N ARG A 422 -8.49 -8.46 19.28
CA ARG A 422 -9.46 -9.46 18.82
C ARG A 422 -10.65 -8.76 18.18
N PHE A 423 -11.28 -9.43 17.24
CA PHE A 423 -12.52 -8.94 16.64
C PHE A 423 -13.47 -10.08 16.29
N ARG A 424 -14.74 -9.72 16.11
CA ARG A 424 -15.78 -10.55 15.53
C ARG A 424 -16.21 -9.95 14.19
N VAL A 425 -16.30 -10.77 13.16
CA VAL A 425 -16.88 -10.39 11.87
C VAL A 425 -18.40 -10.41 12.02
N LEU A 426 -19.04 -9.26 11.80
CA LEU A 426 -20.50 -9.11 11.84
C LEU A 426 -21.10 -9.36 10.46
N GLU A 427 -20.51 -8.76 9.44
CA GLU A 427 -20.90 -8.87 8.04
C GLU A 427 -19.64 -8.98 7.18
N HIS A 428 -19.75 -9.60 6.00
CA HIS A 428 -18.64 -9.66 5.06
C HIS A 428 -19.07 -9.50 3.60
N SER A 429 -18.16 -9.00 2.78
CA SER A 429 -18.30 -8.87 1.33
C SER A 429 -16.99 -9.25 0.63
N TYR A 430 -16.96 -9.13 -0.70
CA TYR A 430 -15.78 -9.38 -1.52
C TYR A 430 -15.30 -8.10 -2.18
N LEU A 431 -14.01 -7.83 -2.08
CA LEU A 431 -13.33 -6.74 -2.76
C LEU A 431 -12.12 -7.30 -3.49
N ASP A 432 -12.10 -7.17 -4.83
CA ASP A 432 -11.00 -7.66 -5.68
C ASP A 432 -10.57 -9.12 -5.41
N GLY A 433 -11.54 -9.96 -5.06
CA GLY A 433 -11.36 -11.40 -4.84
C GLY A 433 -10.89 -11.82 -3.45
N TYR A 434 -10.59 -10.87 -2.55
CA TYR A 434 -10.40 -11.14 -1.12
C TYR A 434 -11.62 -10.67 -0.31
N ILE A 435 -11.72 -11.13 0.94
CA ILE A 435 -12.87 -10.86 1.81
C ILE A 435 -12.62 -9.55 2.56
N VAL A 436 -13.64 -8.70 2.67
CA VAL A 436 -13.67 -7.54 3.56
C VAL A 436 -14.80 -7.73 4.56
N GLY A 437 -14.59 -7.31 5.80
CA GLY A 437 -15.53 -7.51 6.90
C GLY A 437 -15.86 -6.21 7.62
N LYS A 438 -17.10 -6.10 8.08
CA LYS A 438 -17.51 -5.16 9.12
C LYS A 438 -17.27 -5.85 10.44
N THR A 439 -16.46 -5.25 11.29
CA THR A 439 -15.97 -5.94 12.48
C THR A 439 -16.32 -5.22 13.77
N GLU A 440 -16.52 -6.00 14.82
CA GLU A 440 -16.66 -5.52 16.20
C GLU A 440 -15.42 -5.91 16.98
N ARG A 441 -14.75 -4.94 17.59
CA ARG A 441 -13.60 -5.19 18.45
C ARG A 441 -14.06 -5.88 19.74
N ILE A 442 -13.32 -6.91 20.16
CA ILE A 442 -13.53 -7.59 21.43
C ILE A 442 -12.43 -7.15 22.39
N ASP A 443 -12.83 -6.41 23.41
CA ASP A 443 -11.96 -6.00 24.51
C ASP A 443 -12.17 -6.91 25.74
N ASP A 444 -11.19 -6.89 26.63
CA ASP A 444 -11.30 -7.56 27.92
C ASP A 444 -12.27 -6.78 28.81
N VAL A 445 -12.91 -7.47 29.76
CA VAL A 445 -13.77 -6.81 30.77
C VAL A 445 -12.95 -5.86 31.65
N SER A 446 -13.64 -4.97 32.36
CA SER A 446 -12.95 -4.04 33.27
C SER A 446 -12.27 -4.82 34.41
N LEU A 447 -11.23 -4.22 35.00
CA LEU A 447 -10.57 -4.82 36.17
C LEU A 447 -11.54 -5.01 37.34
N GLU A 448 -12.50 -4.10 37.53
CA GLU A 448 -13.54 -4.20 38.56
C GLU A 448 -14.43 -5.44 38.35
N ASP A 449 -14.84 -5.70 37.10
CA ASP A 449 -15.64 -6.88 36.75
C ASP A 449 -14.82 -8.18 36.92
N GLU A 450 -13.54 -8.14 36.58
CA GLU A 450 -12.62 -9.28 36.74
C GLU A 450 -12.41 -9.63 38.22
N GLU A 451 -12.17 -8.62 39.08
CA GLU A 451 -12.04 -8.77 40.53
C GLU A 451 -13.34 -9.28 41.17
N ALA A 452 -14.50 -8.76 40.73
CA ALA A 452 -15.79 -9.21 41.21
C ALA A 452 -16.08 -10.68 40.84
N ALA A 453 -15.75 -11.08 39.61
CA ALA A 453 -15.89 -12.47 39.16
C ALA A 453 -14.93 -13.41 39.92
N GLU A 454 -13.69 -12.99 40.15
CA GLU A 454 -12.74 -13.76 40.96
C GLU A 454 -13.21 -13.92 42.41
N ALA A 455 -13.67 -12.84 43.05
CA ALA A 455 -14.16 -12.87 44.43
C ALA A 455 -15.41 -13.75 44.61
N ALA A 456 -16.25 -13.86 43.57
CA ALA A 456 -17.45 -14.69 43.60
C ALA A 456 -17.14 -16.19 43.47
N GLU A 457 -16.06 -16.56 42.77
CA GLU A 457 -15.73 -17.94 42.42
C GLU A 457 -14.59 -18.54 43.26
N ALA A 458 -13.65 -17.70 43.72
CA ALA A 458 -12.50 -18.17 44.47
C ALA A 458 -12.87 -18.54 45.91
N THR A 459 -12.38 -19.69 46.39
CA THR A 459 -12.52 -20.05 47.81
C THR A 459 -11.63 -19.14 48.66
N PRO A 460 -12.13 -18.57 49.78
CA PRO A 460 -11.32 -17.75 50.66
C PRO A 460 -10.11 -18.54 51.15
N ILE A 461 -8.92 -17.96 51.05
CA ILE A 461 -7.76 -18.47 51.78
C ILE A 461 -8.03 -18.18 53.26
N GLU A 462 -8.42 -19.20 54.03
CA GLU A 462 -8.40 -19.12 55.49
C GLU A 462 -6.95 -18.90 55.91
N THR A 463 -6.59 -17.63 56.11
CA THR A 463 -5.35 -17.28 56.79
C THR A 463 -5.58 -17.61 58.27
N GLU A 464 -4.98 -18.69 58.75
CA GLU A 464 -5.00 -19.12 60.16
C GLU A 464 -4.28 -18.16 61.13
N ASP A 465 -4.17 -16.87 60.81
CA ASP A 465 -3.44 -15.90 61.62
C ASP A 465 -4.23 -14.60 61.77
N GLN A 466 -5.29 -14.65 62.59
CA GLN A 466 -5.73 -13.58 63.52
C GLN A 466 -7.05 -13.96 64.24
N GLN A 467 -6.93 -14.65 65.38
CA GLN A 467 -7.98 -14.60 66.41
C GLN A 467 -7.73 -13.40 67.32
N GLN A 468 -8.68 -12.45 67.42
CA GLN A 468 -9.44 -12.16 68.66
C GLN A 468 -10.22 -10.82 68.58
N PRO A 469 -11.41 -10.72 69.22
CA PRO A 469 -12.21 -9.51 69.23
C PRO A 469 -11.66 -8.47 70.22
N MET A 470 -11.60 -7.21 69.80
CA MET A 470 -11.26 -6.07 70.65
C MET A 470 -12.30 -5.89 71.77
N GLN A 471 -11.87 -6.05 73.03
CA GLN A 471 -12.50 -5.43 74.19
C GLN A 471 -11.52 -4.45 74.86
N ALA A 472 -12.11 -3.42 75.48
CA ALA A 472 -11.54 -2.10 75.74
C ALA A 472 -10.44 -2.01 76.82
N MET A 473 -9.77 -0.86 76.75
CA MET A 473 -8.64 -0.32 77.51
C MET A 473 -8.80 -0.34 79.05
N ASP A 474 -7.70 -0.52 79.81
CA ASP A 474 -7.10 0.58 80.59
C ASP A 474 -5.84 0.20 81.43
N THR A 475 -4.92 1.18 81.52
CA THR A 475 -3.92 1.48 82.58
C THR A 475 -2.52 0.80 82.69
N VAL A 476 -1.52 1.49 82.11
CA VAL A 476 -0.21 2.02 82.61
C VAL A 476 0.60 1.31 83.73
N LYS A 477 1.86 0.88 83.42
CA LYS A 477 3.12 1.27 84.12
C LYS A 477 4.42 0.75 83.44
N GLU A 478 5.43 1.63 83.31
CA GLU A 478 6.84 1.43 82.85
C GLU A 478 7.77 0.77 83.92
N PRO A 479 9.12 0.66 83.74
CA PRO A 479 9.94 -0.01 82.69
C PRO A 479 11.10 -0.89 83.28
N THR A 480 11.67 -1.85 82.52
CA THR A 480 13.06 -2.35 82.74
C THR A 480 13.62 -3.11 81.51
N GLU A 481 14.85 -2.77 81.09
CA GLU A 481 15.71 -3.42 80.06
C GLU A 481 16.45 -4.69 80.61
N PRO A 482 17.35 -5.39 79.86
CA PRO A 482 17.25 -5.96 78.50
C PRO A 482 17.74 -7.45 78.39
N THR A 483 17.70 -8.00 77.15
CA THR A 483 18.56 -9.08 76.55
C THR A 483 18.11 -10.57 76.64
N PRO A 484 18.62 -11.50 75.80
CA PRO A 484 18.12 -11.84 74.45
C PRO A 484 17.78 -13.34 74.28
N THR A 485 16.94 -13.72 73.32
CA THR A 485 17.23 -14.85 72.38
C THR A 485 16.08 -15.00 71.38
N SER A 486 16.42 -14.81 70.11
CA SER A 486 15.63 -15.32 68.99
C SER A 486 15.88 -16.82 68.86
N PRO A 487 14.87 -17.59 68.45
CA PRO A 487 15.10 -18.51 67.35
C PRO A 487 14.11 -18.23 66.21
N LEU A 488 14.68 -18.12 65.01
CA LEU A 488 14.03 -18.10 63.71
C LEU A 488 12.92 -19.17 63.60
N PRO A 489 11.74 -18.86 63.03
CA PRO A 489 10.87 -19.88 62.50
C PRO A 489 11.43 -20.40 61.17
N ARG A 490 11.30 -21.71 61.02
CA ARG A 490 11.80 -22.52 59.92
C ARG A 490 11.03 -22.22 58.64
N SER A 491 11.75 -22.33 57.53
CA SER A 491 11.22 -22.35 56.16
C SER A 491 10.22 -23.50 55.99
N ASP A 492 8.95 -23.16 55.73
CA ASP A 492 7.97 -24.14 55.26
C ASP A 492 8.16 -24.40 53.76
N SER A 493 8.57 -25.63 53.49
CA SER A 493 8.55 -26.26 52.18
C SER A 493 7.14 -26.80 51.88
N SER A 494 6.25 -25.98 51.34
CA SER A 494 5.02 -26.49 50.73
C SER A 494 5.28 -26.84 49.26
N SER A 495 5.12 -28.13 48.92
CA SER A 495 5.14 -28.55 47.51
C SER A 495 3.91 -27.95 46.80
N PRO A 496 4.03 -27.49 45.54
CA PRO A 496 2.89 -26.90 44.84
C PRO A 496 1.78 -27.94 44.66
N HIS A 497 0.58 -27.63 45.17
CA HIS A 497 -0.63 -28.43 44.96
C HIS A 497 -0.92 -28.52 43.45
N ILE A 498 -1.00 -29.74 42.90
CA ILE A 498 -1.33 -29.97 41.49
C ILE A 498 -2.84 -30.18 41.41
N PRO A 499 -3.60 -29.29 40.75
CA PRO A 499 -5.03 -29.48 40.55
C PRO A 499 -5.30 -30.75 39.76
N THR A 500 -6.25 -31.58 40.22
CA THR A 500 -6.58 -32.85 39.55
C THR A 500 -7.90 -32.83 38.79
N SER A 501 -8.66 -31.74 38.91
CA SER A 501 -10.00 -31.59 38.34
C SER A 501 -10.28 -30.16 37.86
N VAL A 502 -11.21 -30.01 36.90
CA VAL A 502 -11.67 -28.70 36.40
C VAL A 502 -12.33 -27.89 37.52
N THR A 503 -13.03 -28.56 38.45
CA THR A 503 -13.65 -27.92 39.61
C THR A 503 -12.65 -27.28 40.57
N GLU A 504 -11.44 -27.82 40.68
CA GLU A 504 -10.36 -27.19 41.45
C GLU A 504 -9.78 -25.98 40.73
N ILE A 505 -9.69 -26.02 39.39
CA ILE A 505 -9.25 -24.88 38.59
C ILE A 505 -10.23 -23.70 38.73
N ASP A 506 -11.54 -23.99 38.76
CA ASP A 506 -12.57 -22.97 38.85
C ASP A 506 -12.56 -22.17 40.16
N SER A 507 -12.09 -22.76 41.25
CA SER A 507 -12.01 -22.11 42.57
C SER A 507 -10.67 -21.43 42.87
N MET A 508 -9.69 -21.53 41.96
CA MET A 508 -8.37 -20.90 42.15
C MET A 508 -8.40 -19.39 41.84
N SER A 509 -7.60 -18.63 42.59
CA SER A 509 -7.34 -17.22 42.27
C SER A 509 -6.53 -17.07 40.98
N THR A 510 -6.61 -15.92 40.33
CA THR A 510 -5.86 -15.60 39.09
C THR A 510 -4.35 -15.79 39.32
N GLN A 511 -3.85 -15.35 40.48
CA GLN A 511 -2.45 -15.53 40.87
C GLN A 511 -2.08 -17.02 41.01
N SER A 512 -2.96 -17.83 41.60
CA SER A 512 -2.73 -19.27 41.77
C SER A 512 -2.74 -20.00 40.43
N LEU A 513 -3.66 -19.65 39.53
CA LEU A 513 -3.72 -20.17 38.16
C LEU A 513 -2.43 -19.83 37.40
N MET A 514 -1.98 -18.57 37.48
CA MET A 514 -0.76 -18.12 36.82
C MET A 514 0.49 -18.80 37.38
N HIS A 515 0.58 -18.94 38.71
CA HIS A 515 1.68 -19.64 39.36
C HIS A 515 1.72 -21.13 38.98
N TYR A 516 0.56 -21.79 38.94
CA TYR A 516 0.46 -23.19 38.50
C TYR A 516 0.92 -23.35 37.04
N ALA A 517 0.44 -22.49 36.14
CA ALA A 517 0.76 -22.56 34.72
C ALA A 517 2.24 -22.25 34.42
N SER A 518 2.80 -21.21 35.03
CA SER A 518 4.23 -20.88 34.91
C SER A 518 5.15 -21.96 35.50
N SER A 519 4.75 -22.55 36.63
CA SER A 519 5.45 -23.70 37.22
C SER A 519 5.45 -24.91 36.29
N PHE A 520 4.35 -25.19 35.59
CA PHE A 520 4.30 -26.24 34.57
C PHE A 520 5.29 -25.97 33.43
N VAL A 521 5.32 -24.75 32.90
CA VAL A 521 6.27 -24.35 31.84
C VAL A 521 7.72 -24.52 32.30
N ALA A 522 8.04 -24.13 33.54
CA ALA A 522 9.38 -24.31 34.10
C ALA A 522 9.78 -25.80 34.17
N ARG A 523 8.87 -26.68 34.59
CA ARG A 523 9.09 -28.15 34.59
C ARG A 523 9.32 -28.66 33.17
N MET A 524 8.49 -28.25 32.21
CA MET A 524 8.61 -28.66 30.81
C MET A 524 9.91 -28.18 30.17
N ARG A 525 10.40 -26.99 30.53
CA ARG A 525 11.70 -26.45 30.10
C ARG A 525 12.85 -27.32 30.60
N GLN A 526 12.82 -27.72 31.88
CA GLN A 526 13.83 -28.64 32.45
C GLN A 526 13.82 -30.01 31.75
N GLN A 527 12.65 -30.46 31.29
CA GLN A 527 12.49 -31.71 30.54
C GLN A 527 12.84 -31.59 29.05
N SER A 528 13.18 -30.39 28.55
CA SER A 528 13.55 -30.14 27.15
C SER A 528 12.50 -30.61 26.13
N VAL A 529 11.23 -30.32 26.40
CA VAL A 529 10.14 -30.74 25.50
C VAL A 529 10.24 -30.10 24.10
N PRO A 530 9.85 -30.80 23.02
CA PRO A 530 10.08 -30.32 21.65
C PRO A 530 9.39 -29.01 21.26
N TRP A 531 8.32 -28.63 21.97
CA TRP A 531 7.56 -27.41 21.70
C TRP A 531 8.11 -26.19 22.45
N LEU A 532 9.04 -26.38 23.40
CA LEU A 532 9.66 -25.31 24.20
C LEU A 532 11.17 -25.25 23.94
N THR A 533 11.56 -25.17 22.67
CA THR A 533 12.96 -25.08 22.25
C THR A 533 13.45 -23.63 22.27
N GLU A 534 14.77 -23.43 22.31
CA GLU A 534 15.39 -22.10 22.21
C GLU A 534 14.96 -21.34 20.94
N ARG A 535 14.74 -22.06 19.83
CA ARG A 535 14.20 -21.47 18.59
C ARG A 535 12.80 -20.91 18.77
N MET A 536 11.92 -21.60 19.52
CA MET A 536 10.57 -21.10 19.80
C MET A 536 10.62 -19.89 20.74
N LEU A 537 11.47 -19.93 21.77
CA LEU A 537 11.70 -18.80 22.69
C LEU A 537 12.28 -17.58 21.97
N THR A 538 13.13 -17.79 20.95
CA THR A 538 13.65 -16.71 20.10
C THR A 538 12.53 -16.01 19.32
N ILE A 539 11.48 -16.74 18.94
CA ILE A 539 10.36 -16.20 18.16
C ILE A 539 9.35 -15.52 19.07
N TYR A 540 8.89 -16.19 20.13
CA TYR A 540 7.75 -15.75 20.95
C TYR A 540 8.17 -15.11 22.28
N GLY A 541 9.46 -15.11 22.62
CA GLY A 541 9.98 -14.67 23.92
C GLY A 541 9.92 -15.74 25.00
N ASP A 542 10.50 -15.42 26.16
CA ASP A 542 10.37 -16.21 27.38
C ASP A 542 8.93 -16.21 27.92
N CYS A 543 8.65 -17.13 28.85
CA CYS A 543 7.34 -17.23 29.50
C CYS A 543 6.94 -15.90 30.15
N PRO A 544 5.81 -15.27 29.74
CA PRO A 544 5.34 -14.04 30.35
C PRO A 544 4.92 -14.23 31.81
N GLU A 545 5.05 -13.18 32.62
CA GLU A 545 4.53 -13.12 34.00
C GLU A 545 3.13 -12.50 34.07
N ASP A 546 2.72 -11.78 33.01
CA ASP A 546 1.42 -11.13 32.93
C ASP A 546 0.31 -12.15 32.58
N PRO A 547 -0.73 -12.31 33.42
CA PRO A 547 -1.83 -13.23 33.19
C PRO A 547 -2.66 -12.91 31.93
N ALA A 548 -2.67 -11.66 31.44
CA ALA A 548 -3.38 -11.27 30.23
C ALA A 548 -2.64 -11.70 28.94
N ILE A 549 -1.31 -11.83 29.02
CA ILE A 549 -0.43 -12.17 27.89
C ILE A 549 -0.17 -13.68 27.85
N PHE A 550 0.04 -14.30 29.01
CA PHE A 550 0.42 -15.71 29.13
C PHE A 550 -0.45 -16.68 28.31
N PRO A 551 -1.81 -16.60 28.31
CA PRO A 551 -2.64 -17.52 27.54
C PRO A 551 -2.35 -17.51 26.03
N TRP A 552 -2.05 -16.34 25.46
CA TRP A 552 -1.71 -16.19 24.04
C TRP A 552 -0.37 -16.81 23.70
N TRP A 553 0.63 -16.54 24.55
CA TRP A 553 1.95 -17.12 24.44
C TRP A 553 1.88 -18.65 24.59
N PHE A 554 1.17 -19.13 25.60
CA PHE A 554 1.04 -20.55 25.88
C PHE A 554 0.32 -21.30 24.76
N ALA A 555 -0.77 -20.73 24.21
CA ALA A 555 -1.46 -21.30 23.06
C ALA A 555 -0.61 -21.30 21.77
N SER A 556 0.32 -20.34 21.63
CA SER A 556 1.26 -20.30 20.50
C SER A 556 2.35 -21.37 20.63
N MET A 557 2.74 -21.72 21.86
CA MET A 557 3.76 -22.72 22.15
C MET A 557 3.21 -24.16 22.19
N LEU A 558 2.10 -24.39 22.88
CA LEU A 558 1.61 -25.73 23.19
C LEU A 558 0.94 -26.39 21.96
N PRO A 559 1.22 -27.67 21.65
CA PRO A 559 0.67 -28.36 20.48
C PRO A 559 -0.78 -28.85 20.70
N VAL A 560 -1.68 -27.90 20.95
CA VAL A 560 -3.14 -28.11 21.07
C VAL A 560 -3.80 -27.93 19.69
N LYS A 561 -4.96 -28.59 19.46
CA LYS A 561 -5.73 -28.42 18.22
C LYS A 561 -6.22 -26.97 18.07
N ASP A 562 -6.16 -26.42 16.86
CA ASP A 562 -6.54 -25.04 16.57
C ASP A 562 -7.97 -24.69 17.02
N ILE A 563 -8.91 -25.64 16.98
CA ILE A 563 -10.29 -25.40 17.43
C ILE A 563 -10.41 -25.15 18.94
N GLU A 564 -9.56 -25.78 19.74
CA GLU A 564 -9.50 -25.55 21.19
C GLU A 564 -8.85 -24.20 21.46
N LYS A 565 -7.75 -23.90 20.76
CA LYS A 565 -7.06 -22.61 20.80
C LYS A 565 -7.95 -21.44 20.38
N TYR A 566 -8.80 -21.66 19.38
CA TYR A 566 -9.76 -20.67 18.86
C TYR A 566 -10.73 -20.18 19.94
N ARG A 567 -11.10 -21.01 20.92
CA ARG A 567 -11.99 -20.61 22.02
C ARG A 567 -11.44 -19.44 22.83
N LEU A 568 -10.12 -19.33 22.95
CA LEU A 568 -9.49 -18.21 23.65
C LEU A 568 -9.83 -16.87 22.98
N LEU A 569 -10.03 -16.82 21.65
CA LEU A 569 -10.40 -15.55 21.00
C LEU A 569 -11.77 -15.03 21.43
N GLY A 570 -12.65 -15.90 21.94
CA GLY A 570 -14.02 -15.57 22.33
C GLY A 570 -14.21 -15.15 23.79
N THR A 571 -13.18 -15.26 24.64
CA THR A 571 -13.27 -14.96 26.08
C THR A 571 -13.05 -13.48 26.35
N SER A 572 -13.83 -12.84 27.23
CA SER A 572 -13.59 -11.45 27.65
C SER A 572 -12.83 -11.32 28.98
N SER A 573 -12.71 -12.40 29.75
CA SER A 573 -11.98 -12.41 31.03
C SER A 573 -10.54 -12.93 30.87
N VAL A 574 -9.61 -12.32 31.60
CA VAL A 574 -8.23 -12.80 31.74
C VAL A 574 -8.20 -14.15 32.48
N ARG A 575 -8.92 -14.23 33.60
CA ARG A 575 -8.98 -15.42 34.45
C ARG A 575 -9.59 -16.61 33.70
N GLU A 576 -10.64 -16.41 32.92
CA GLU A 576 -11.26 -17.47 32.11
C GLU A 576 -10.27 -18.04 31.08
N ARG A 577 -9.48 -17.17 30.42
CA ARG A 577 -8.41 -17.63 29.51
C ARG A 577 -7.37 -18.49 30.23
N LEU A 578 -7.00 -18.08 31.44
CA LEU A 578 -6.05 -18.85 32.26
C LEU A 578 -6.62 -20.21 32.68
N LYS A 579 -7.91 -20.28 33.05
CA LYS A 579 -8.58 -21.54 33.38
C LYS A 579 -8.58 -22.51 32.19
N ILE A 580 -8.85 -22.01 30.98
CA ILE A 580 -8.74 -22.81 29.74
C ILE A 580 -7.32 -23.38 29.60
N CYS A 581 -6.29 -22.54 29.78
CA CYS A 581 -4.90 -22.99 29.70
C CYS A 581 -4.55 -24.02 30.79
N CYS A 582 -5.02 -23.83 32.03
CA CYS A 582 -4.81 -24.77 33.13
C CYS A 582 -5.52 -26.10 32.87
N THR A 583 -6.68 -26.08 32.23
CA THR A 583 -7.39 -27.29 31.81
C THR A 583 -6.57 -28.08 30.80
N TRP A 584 -5.94 -27.40 29.82
CA TRP A 584 -5.00 -28.06 28.90
C TRP A 584 -3.80 -28.68 29.63
N ILE A 585 -3.31 -28.03 30.68
CA ILE A 585 -2.21 -28.58 31.51
C ILE A 585 -2.66 -29.84 32.23
N VAL A 586 -3.84 -29.84 32.86
CA VAL A 586 -4.38 -31.04 33.53
C VAL A 586 -4.60 -32.16 32.52
N GLU A 587 -5.17 -31.87 31.35
CA GLU A 587 -5.32 -32.87 30.27
C GLU A 587 -3.97 -33.42 29.80
N TRP A 588 -2.94 -32.56 29.72
CA TRP A 588 -1.58 -32.95 29.36
C TRP A 588 -0.89 -33.81 30.41
N GLU A 589 -1.14 -33.57 31.70
CA GLU A 589 -0.54 -34.34 32.80
C GLU A 589 -1.29 -35.66 33.07
N THR A 590 -2.61 -35.65 32.94
CA THR A 590 -3.48 -36.83 33.16
C THR A 590 -3.46 -37.80 31.99
N SER A 591 -3.38 -37.28 30.77
CA SER A 591 -3.09 -38.09 29.60
C SER A 591 -1.57 -38.20 29.48
N ARG A 592 -0.98 -39.39 29.55
CA ARG A 592 0.27 -39.62 28.81
C ARG A 592 -0.07 -39.38 27.35
N TRP A 593 -0.04 -38.13 26.88
CA TRP A 593 -0.31 -37.75 25.50
C TRP A 593 0.65 -38.59 24.68
N THR A 594 0.17 -39.71 24.14
CA THR A 594 0.97 -40.61 23.34
C THR A 594 1.41 -39.78 22.16
N ILE A 595 2.67 -39.33 22.22
CA ILE A 595 3.46 -38.90 21.06
C ILE A 595 3.46 -40.12 20.15
N THR A 596 2.40 -40.27 19.37
CA THR A 596 2.35 -41.16 18.24
C THR A 596 3.12 -40.41 17.19
N THR A 597 4.44 -40.53 17.27
CA THR A 597 5.35 -40.29 16.16
C THR A 597 4.92 -41.24 15.05
N ARG A 598 3.99 -40.80 14.20
CA ARG A 598 3.81 -41.40 12.89
C ARG A 598 4.95 -40.91 12.02
N ARG A 599 5.82 -41.86 11.67
CA ARG A 599 6.84 -41.77 10.63
C ARG A 599 6.28 -41.28 9.31
#